data_AF-A0A957FPU6-F1
#
_entry.id   AF-A0A957FPU6-F1
#
_cell.length_a   1.000
_cell.length_b   1.000
_cell.length_c   1.000
_cell.angle_alpha   90.00
_cell.angle_beta   90.00
_cell.angle_gamma   90.00
#
_symmetry.space_group_name_H-M   'P 1'
#
loop_
_entity.id
_entity.type
_entity.pdbx_description
1 polymer ?
#
loop_
_entity_poly.entity_id
_entity_poly.type
_entity_poly.pdbx_seq_one_letter_code
_entity_poly.pdbx_strand_id
1 'polypeptide(L)'
;PEHPYVDGITTPEQATAVAEYREQTARLSDIEREAEGRTKTGVFTGGYAVNPVNGERIPIWIADYVLMSYGFGAIMAVPAHDERDFAFARQFGLSIVPVILPEGVENITAEEMDEAYIGPGKIINSGPINDTAVNDEKGRQNPSISAAIDFLAEHEIGQETVNYKLRDWLISRQRYWGAPIPMVYCDACGI
;
A
#
# COMPACT_ATOMS: atom_id res chain seq x y z
N PRO A 1 5.09 5.43 8.57
CA PRO A 1 5.43 5.15 10.00
C PRO A 1 4.63 6.00 11.01
N GLU A 2 4.05 7.08 10.54
CA GLU A 2 3.37 8.15 11.28
C GLU A 2 1.88 7.85 11.47
N HIS A 3 1.40 6.70 10.99
CA HIS A 3 0.00 6.35 10.99
C HIS A 3 -0.54 6.25 12.45
N PRO A 4 -1.68 6.89 12.79
CA PRO A 4 -2.17 6.96 14.18
C PRO A 4 -2.38 5.61 14.88
N TYR A 5 -2.74 4.58 14.12
CA TYR A 5 -2.96 3.23 14.67
C TYR A 5 -1.68 2.46 15.01
N VAL A 6 -0.49 2.93 14.61
CA VAL A 6 0.78 2.22 14.88
C VAL A 6 0.95 1.94 16.37
N ASP A 7 0.65 2.91 17.23
CA ASP A 7 0.81 2.75 18.68
C ASP A 7 -0.16 1.70 19.26
N GLY A 8 -1.36 1.56 18.68
CA GLY A 8 -2.37 0.60 19.14
C GLY A 8 -2.13 -0.84 18.69
N ILE A 9 -1.40 -1.05 17.60
CA ILE A 9 -1.09 -2.38 17.06
C ILE A 9 0.30 -2.88 17.46
N THR A 10 1.15 -1.99 17.99
CA THR A 10 2.53 -2.35 18.36
C THR A 10 2.53 -3.11 19.67
N THR A 11 3.09 -4.32 19.63
CA THR A 11 3.28 -5.15 20.82
C THR A 11 4.40 -4.59 21.72
N PRO A 12 4.36 -4.84 23.04
CA PRO A 12 5.43 -4.40 23.96
C PRO A 12 6.82 -4.85 23.52
N GLU A 13 6.94 -6.04 22.95
CA GLU A 13 8.21 -6.61 22.48
C GLU A 13 8.80 -5.85 21.29
N GLN A 14 7.94 -5.21 20.48
CA GLN A 14 8.35 -4.45 19.29
C GLN A 14 8.40 -2.94 19.53
N ALA A 15 7.99 -2.46 20.71
CA ALA A 15 7.87 -1.04 21.01
C ALA A 15 9.18 -0.26 20.79
N THR A 16 10.32 -0.79 21.24
CA THR A 16 11.63 -0.17 21.06
C THR A 16 12.01 -0.08 19.57
N ALA A 17 11.90 -1.19 18.83
CA ALA A 17 12.26 -1.23 17.41
C ALA A 17 11.38 -0.28 16.57
N VAL A 18 10.07 -0.24 16.86
CA VAL A 18 9.13 0.67 16.20
C VAL A 18 9.44 2.13 16.51
N ALA A 19 9.74 2.46 17.77
CA ALA A 19 10.09 3.83 18.16
C ALA A 19 11.38 4.32 17.49
N GLU A 20 12.43 3.50 17.50
CA GLU A 20 13.70 3.81 16.82
C GLU A 20 13.50 4.01 15.32
N TYR A 21 12.70 3.16 14.69
CA TYR A 21 12.41 3.26 13.26
C TYR A 21 11.61 4.53 12.93
N ARG A 22 10.65 4.92 13.77
CA ARG A 22 9.92 6.19 13.61
C ARG A 22 10.85 7.39 13.72
N GLU A 23 11.80 7.37 14.64
CA GLU A 23 12.76 8.47 14.79
C GLU A 23 13.68 8.60 13.57
N GLN A 24 14.16 7.47 13.03
CA GLN A 24 14.98 7.45 11.83
C GLN A 24 14.21 7.96 10.61
N THR A 25 12.97 7.49 10.45
CA THR A 25 12.14 7.84 9.29
C THR A 25 11.64 9.29 9.33
N ALA A 26 11.43 9.86 10.51
CA ALA A 26 11.05 11.27 10.68
C ALA A 26 12.11 12.27 10.19
N ARG A 27 13.36 11.83 10.01
CA ARG A 27 14.46 12.66 9.49
C ARG A 27 14.52 12.68 7.96
N LEU A 28 13.65 11.93 7.29
CA LEU A 28 13.62 11.78 5.85
C LEU A 28 12.44 12.55 5.26
N SER A 29 12.67 13.21 4.14
CA SER A 29 11.60 13.77 3.31
C SER A 29 10.87 12.69 2.50
N ASP A 30 9.64 12.98 2.08
CA ASP A 30 8.87 12.10 1.18
C ASP A 30 9.66 11.75 -0.09
N ILE A 31 10.41 12.71 -0.65
CA ILE A 31 11.24 12.52 -1.85
C ILE A 31 12.35 11.49 -1.58
N GLU A 32 13.02 11.58 -0.42
CA GLU A 32 14.07 10.63 -0.05
C GLU A 32 13.53 9.23 0.24
N ARG A 33 12.27 9.13 0.65
CA ARG A 33 11.57 7.86 0.90
C ARG A 33 11.10 7.19 -0.39
N GLU A 34 10.71 7.98 -1.39
CA GLU A 34 10.30 7.50 -2.72
C GLU A 34 11.47 7.23 -3.67
N ALA A 35 12.70 7.65 -3.32
CA ALA A 35 13.87 7.53 -4.19
C ALA A 35 14.16 6.09 -4.66
N GLU A 36 14.31 5.93 -5.98
CA GLU A 36 14.67 4.66 -6.62
C GLU A 36 16.09 4.22 -6.23
N GLY A 37 16.29 2.91 -6.04
CA GLY A 37 17.57 2.31 -5.65
C GLY A 37 17.87 2.33 -4.14
N ARG A 38 17.02 2.97 -3.32
CA ARG A 38 17.13 2.88 -1.86
C ARG A 38 16.68 1.50 -1.36
N THR A 39 17.49 0.90 -0.48
CA THR A 39 17.10 -0.33 0.23
C THR A 39 15.81 -0.10 0.98
N LYS A 40 14.81 -0.96 0.75
CA LYS A 40 13.53 -0.88 1.44
C LYS A 40 13.76 -1.24 2.91
N THR A 41 13.21 -0.42 3.80
CA THR A 41 13.32 -0.66 5.23
C THR A 41 11.94 -0.81 5.84
N GLY A 42 11.85 -1.55 6.93
CA GLY A 42 10.60 -1.71 7.66
C GLY A 42 10.80 -2.49 8.95
N VAL A 43 9.82 -2.37 9.83
CA VAL A 43 9.80 -3.03 11.14
C VAL A 43 8.45 -3.70 11.36
N PHE A 44 8.49 -4.93 11.86
CA PHE A 44 7.31 -5.66 12.25
C PHE A 44 6.74 -5.06 13.54
N THR A 45 5.43 -4.77 13.55
CA THR A 45 4.80 -4.18 14.74
C THR A 45 4.49 -5.21 15.84
N GLY A 46 4.52 -6.51 15.52
CA GLY A 46 3.98 -7.57 16.39
C GLY A 46 2.47 -7.75 16.25
N GLY A 47 1.79 -6.76 15.66
CA GLY A 47 0.37 -6.77 15.36
C GLY A 47 0.04 -7.57 14.11
N TYR A 48 -1.21 -8.04 14.05
CA TYR A 48 -1.77 -8.73 12.90
C TYR A 48 -3.13 -8.13 12.55
N ALA A 49 -3.42 -8.06 11.26
CA ALA A 49 -4.77 -7.83 10.76
C ALA A 49 -5.37 -9.16 10.28
N VAL A 50 -6.69 -9.18 10.10
CA VAL A 50 -7.41 -10.29 9.48
C VAL A 50 -7.78 -9.85 8.08
N ASN A 51 -7.38 -10.62 7.07
CA ASN A 51 -7.81 -10.37 5.70
C ASN A 51 -9.32 -10.70 5.60
N PRO A 52 -10.17 -9.73 5.21
CA PRO A 52 -11.62 -9.93 5.21
C PRO A 52 -12.10 -10.93 4.15
N VAL A 53 -11.28 -11.25 3.15
CA VAL A 53 -11.66 -12.16 2.05
C VAL A 53 -11.45 -13.63 2.43
N ASN A 54 -10.32 -13.96 3.08
CA ASN A 54 -9.93 -15.34 3.37
C ASN A 54 -9.82 -15.65 4.88
N GLY A 55 -9.96 -14.65 5.76
CA GLY A 55 -9.88 -14.79 7.21
C GLY A 55 -8.46 -15.02 7.75
N GLU A 56 -7.44 -15.00 6.90
CA GLU A 56 -6.06 -15.24 7.32
C GLU A 56 -5.49 -14.08 8.11
N ARG A 57 -4.60 -14.40 9.06
CA ARG A 57 -3.87 -13.40 9.84
C ARG A 57 -2.66 -12.92 9.05
N ILE A 58 -2.63 -11.63 8.75
CA ILE A 58 -1.56 -10.97 8.02
C ILE A 58 -0.73 -10.10 8.98
N PRO A 59 0.62 -10.19 8.96
CA PRO A 59 1.47 -9.40 9.85
C PRO A 59 1.43 -7.92 9.43
N ILE A 60 1.35 -7.00 10.40
CA ILE A 60 1.38 -5.57 10.12
C ILE A 60 2.79 -5.03 10.28
N TRP A 61 3.29 -4.40 9.23
CA TRP A 61 4.60 -3.77 9.18
C TRP A 61 4.47 -2.26 9.02
N ILE A 62 5.45 -1.53 9.55
CA ILE A 62 5.67 -0.13 9.17
C ILE A 62 6.87 -0.07 8.22
N ALA A 63 6.72 0.69 7.15
CA ALA A 63 7.77 0.88 6.15
C ALA A 63 7.81 2.33 5.66
N ASP A 64 8.99 2.81 5.28
CA ASP A 64 9.23 4.19 4.86
C ASP A 64 8.62 4.50 3.49
N TYR A 65 8.49 3.53 2.59
CA TYR A 65 7.86 3.75 1.29
C TYR A 65 6.32 3.92 1.33
N VAL A 66 5.69 3.74 2.49
CA VAL A 66 4.25 4.00 2.71
C VAL A 66 4.07 5.40 3.28
N LEU A 67 3.51 6.31 2.47
CA LEU A 67 3.34 7.72 2.82
C LEU A 67 1.94 8.02 3.37
N MET A 68 1.85 8.81 4.43
CA MET A 68 0.57 9.30 4.98
C MET A 68 -0.17 10.22 4.02
N SER A 69 0.55 10.90 3.14
CA SER A 69 0.00 11.80 2.12
C SER A 69 -0.67 11.06 0.95
N TYR A 70 -0.58 9.72 0.90
CA TYR A 70 -1.12 8.91 -0.17
C TYR A 70 -2.14 7.88 0.33
N GLY A 71 -3.35 7.91 -0.23
CA GLY A 71 -4.46 7.05 0.18
C GLY A 71 -4.84 7.30 1.65
N PHE A 72 -5.00 6.22 2.41
CA PHE A 72 -5.28 6.27 3.85
C PHE A 72 -4.02 6.14 4.71
N GLY A 73 -2.81 6.24 4.13
CA GLY A 73 -1.55 6.05 4.86
C GLY A 73 -1.26 4.60 5.25
N ALA A 74 -1.99 3.66 4.66
CA ALA A 74 -1.80 2.22 4.78
C ALA A 74 -2.07 1.56 3.41
N ILE A 75 -1.32 0.51 3.10
CA ILE A 75 -1.48 -0.28 1.87
C ILE A 75 -1.59 -1.76 2.23
N MET A 76 -2.28 -2.54 1.39
CA MET A 76 -2.13 -3.98 1.37
C MET A 76 -0.94 -4.33 0.50
N ALA A 77 -0.03 -5.17 0.99
CA ALA A 77 1.10 -5.64 0.21
C ALA A 77 0.68 -6.88 -0.60
N VAL A 78 0.96 -6.90 -1.90
CA VAL A 78 0.68 -8.05 -2.78
C VAL A 78 1.97 -8.47 -3.48
N PRO A 79 2.90 -9.16 -2.79
CA PRO A 79 4.25 -9.40 -3.30
C PRO A 79 4.31 -10.10 -4.65
N ALA A 80 3.39 -11.02 -4.95
CA ALA A 80 3.41 -11.73 -6.22
C ALA A 80 3.13 -10.80 -7.44
N HIS A 81 2.53 -9.62 -7.21
CA HIS A 81 2.02 -8.76 -8.29
C HIS A 81 2.36 -7.26 -8.11
N ASP A 82 3.25 -6.90 -7.17
CA ASP A 82 3.85 -5.57 -7.04
C ASP A 82 5.35 -5.72 -6.77
N GLU A 83 6.19 -5.15 -7.63
CA GLU A 83 7.65 -5.27 -7.55
C GLU A 83 8.23 -4.75 -6.23
N ARG A 84 7.64 -3.68 -5.66
CA ARG A 84 8.12 -3.07 -4.42
C ARG A 84 7.81 -3.99 -3.24
N ASP A 85 6.61 -4.56 -3.24
CA ASP A 85 6.19 -5.53 -2.21
C ASP A 85 6.95 -6.84 -2.36
N PHE A 86 7.28 -7.27 -3.59
CA PHE A 86 8.11 -8.44 -3.85
C PHE A 86 9.51 -8.27 -3.26
N ALA A 87 10.17 -7.15 -3.54
CA ALA A 87 11.49 -6.86 -2.99
C ALA A 87 11.46 -6.81 -1.45
N PHE A 88 10.44 -6.18 -0.87
CA PHE A 88 10.25 -6.15 0.58
C PHE A 88 10.01 -7.55 1.16
N ALA A 89 9.12 -8.34 0.55
CA ALA A 89 8.82 -9.70 1.01
C ALA A 89 10.04 -10.62 0.92
N ARG A 90 10.82 -10.55 -0.16
CA ARG A 90 12.08 -11.30 -0.31
C ARG A 90 13.10 -10.90 0.75
N GLN A 91 13.25 -9.60 1.02
CA GLN A 91 14.21 -9.10 2.01
C GLN A 91 13.85 -9.52 3.44
N PHE A 92 12.57 -9.51 3.80
CA PHE A 92 12.09 -9.79 5.15
C PHE A 92 11.52 -11.21 5.34
N GLY A 93 11.61 -12.07 4.33
CA GLY A 93 11.13 -13.45 4.38
C GLY A 93 9.62 -13.58 4.57
N LEU A 94 8.84 -12.67 3.95
CA LEU A 94 7.38 -12.68 4.01
C LEU A 94 6.78 -13.61 2.97
N SER A 95 5.57 -14.09 3.23
CA SER A 95 4.82 -14.96 2.33
C SER A 95 4.55 -14.27 0.99
N ILE A 96 4.87 -14.96 -0.10
CA ILE A 96 4.51 -14.57 -1.46
C ILE A 96 3.47 -15.59 -1.93
N VAL A 97 2.30 -15.13 -2.36
CA VAL A 97 1.20 -15.99 -2.80
C VAL A 97 0.76 -15.54 -4.20
N PRO A 98 1.04 -16.33 -5.25
CA PRO A 98 0.56 -16.03 -6.59
C PRO A 98 -0.97 -16.14 -6.65
N VAL A 99 -1.63 -15.08 -7.14
CA VAL A 99 -3.09 -15.05 -7.36
C VAL A 99 -3.44 -14.77 -8.82
N ILE A 100 -2.46 -14.56 -9.69
CA ILE A 100 -2.61 -14.46 -11.14
C ILE A 100 -1.74 -15.52 -11.81
N LEU A 101 -2.35 -16.35 -12.63
CA LEU A 101 -1.70 -17.33 -13.49
C LEU A 101 -1.52 -16.72 -14.90
N PRO A 102 -0.29 -16.57 -15.39
CA PRO A 102 -0.04 -16.09 -16.76
C PRO A 102 -0.65 -17.03 -17.82
N GLU A 103 -0.99 -16.49 -18.98
CA GLU A 103 -1.45 -17.32 -20.10
C GLU A 103 -0.37 -18.32 -20.56
N GLY A 104 -0.78 -19.56 -20.81
CA GLY A 104 0.12 -20.64 -21.24
C GLY A 104 0.99 -21.24 -20.12
N VAL A 105 0.83 -20.79 -18.88
CA VAL A 105 1.48 -21.38 -17.69
C VAL A 105 0.49 -22.30 -16.99
N GLU A 106 0.90 -23.53 -16.69
CA GLU A 106 0.02 -24.51 -16.01
C GLU A 106 -0.06 -24.27 -14.50
N ASN A 107 1.05 -23.86 -13.88
CA ASN A 107 1.15 -23.57 -12.46
C ASN A 107 2.26 -22.56 -12.17
N ILE A 108 2.12 -21.80 -11.09
CA ILE A 108 3.13 -20.84 -10.62
C ILE A 108 3.23 -20.95 -9.10
N THR A 109 4.46 -21.11 -8.60
CA THR A 109 4.75 -21.14 -7.16
C THR A 109 5.62 -19.96 -6.75
N ALA A 110 5.58 -19.61 -5.46
CA ALA A 110 6.36 -18.49 -4.92
C ALA A 110 7.88 -18.69 -5.08
N GLU A 111 8.34 -19.93 -5.04
CA GLU A 111 9.73 -20.32 -5.17
C GLU A 111 10.26 -20.09 -6.60
N GLU A 112 9.40 -20.23 -7.60
CA GLU A 112 9.74 -20.08 -9.03
C GLU A 112 9.70 -18.62 -9.51
N MET A 113 9.15 -17.71 -8.69
CA MET A 113 9.08 -16.29 -9.04
C MET A 113 10.42 -15.60 -8.79
N ASP A 114 11.11 -15.21 -9.85
CA ASP A 114 12.28 -14.33 -9.77
C ASP A 114 11.88 -12.85 -9.59
N GLU A 115 10.69 -12.49 -10.08
CA GLU A 115 10.11 -11.14 -10.01
C GLU A 115 8.58 -11.19 -9.83
N ALA A 116 7.98 -10.04 -9.51
CA ALA A 116 6.53 -9.90 -9.44
C ALA A 116 5.91 -10.02 -10.84
N TYR A 117 4.81 -10.76 -10.97
CA TYR A 117 4.07 -10.85 -12.22
C TYR A 117 2.98 -9.78 -12.30
N ILE A 118 3.13 -8.81 -13.19
CA ILE A 118 2.21 -7.67 -13.34
C ILE A 118 1.33 -7.72 -14.60
N GLY A 119 1.39 -8.83 -15.35
CA GLY A 119 0.74 -8.97 -16.65
C GLY A 119 -0.69 -9.54 -16.63
N PRO A 120 -1.30 -9.69 -17.82
CA PRO A 120 -2.61 -10.29 -17.98
C PRO A 120 -2.59 -11.80 -17.71
N GLY A 121 -3.73 -12.40 -17.44
CA GLY A 121 -3.80 -13.81 -17.12
C GLY A 121 -5.14 -14.20 -16.53
N LYS A 122 -5.11 -15.11 -15.57
CA LYS A 122 -6.31 -15.65 -14.95
C LYS A 122 -6.17 -15.70 -13.43
N ILE A 123 -7.21 -15.32 -12.71
CA ILE A 123 -7.21 -15.38 -11.25
C ILE A 123 -7.16 -16.84 -10.76
N ILE A 124 -6.25 -17.08 -9.81
CA ILE A 124 -6.09 -18.34 -9.08
C ILE A 124 -6.03 -18.06 -7.57
N ASN A 125 -6.17 -19.10 -6.73
CA ASN A 125 -6.05 -19.02 -5.27
C ASN A 125 -6.95 -17.95 -4.60
N SER A 126 -8.04 -17.54 -5.25
CA SER A 126 -8.88 -16.40 -4.83
C SER A 126 -10.36 -16.78 -4.67
N GLY A 127 -10.64 -18.07 -4.47
CA GLY A 127 -11.98 -18.56 -4.11
C GLY A 127 -13.05 -18.22 -5.16
N PRO A 128 -14.11 -17.45 -4.81
CA PRO A 128 -15.25 -17.19 -5.69
C PRO A 128 -14.93 -16.51 -7.02
N ILE A 129 -13.82 -15.77 -7.10
CA ILE A 129 -13.41 -15.04 -8.31
C ILE A 129 -12.34 -15.79 -9.12
N ASN A 130 -12.03 -17.04 -8.76
CA ASN A 130 -11.16 -17.91 -9.56
C ASN A 130 -11.65 -18.01 -11.01
N ASP A 131 -10.70 -18.21 -11.91
CA ASP A 131 -10.91 -18.30 -13.36
C ASP A 131 -11.37 -17.00 -14.04
N THR A 132 -11.53 -15.90 -13.30
CA THR A 132 -11.81 -14.59 -13.89
C THR A 132 -10.59 -14.10 -14.69
N ALA A 133 -10.83 -13.55 -15.88
CA ALA A 133 -9.79 -13.00 -16.73
C ALA A 133 -9.19 -11.71 -16.15
N VAL A 134 -7.87 -11.58 -16.25
CA VAL A 134 -7.09 -10.38 -15.92
C VAL A 134 -6.58 -9.80 -17.24
N ASN A 135 -6.82 -8.52 -17.48
CA ASN A 135 -6.30 -7.78 -18.63
C ASN A 135 -5.51 -6.53 -18.16
N ASP A 136 -4.95 -5.76 -19.08
CA ASP A 136 -4.15 -4.57 -18.76
C ASP A 136 -4.99 -3.30 -18.49
N GLU A 137 -6.32 -3.41 -18.56
CA GLU A 137 -7.21 -2.27 -18.36
C GLU A 137 -7.32 -1.90 -16.86
N LYS A 138 -7.71 -0.65 -16.60
CA LYS A 138 -7.84 -0.13 -15.22
C LYS A 138 -9.29 -0.10 -14.75
N GLY A 139 -9.47 -0.24 -13.44
CA GLY A 139 -10.80 -0.17 -12.81
C GLY A 139 -11.73 -1.26 -13.34
N ARG A 140 -13.02 -0.96 -13.47
CA ARG A 140 -14.05 -1.92 -13.88
C ARG A 140 -13.93 -2.45 -15.32
N GLN A 141 -13.04 -1.89 -16.14
CA GLN A 141 -12.75 -2.43 -17.48
C GLN A 141 -11.94 -3.74 -17.41
N ASN A 142 -11.30 -4.01 -16.27
CA ASN A 142 -10.69 -5.30 -15.98
C ASN A 142 -11.70 -6.22 -15.27
N PRO A 143 -12.03 -7.41 -15.85
CA PRO A 143 -13.01 -8.31 -15.27
C PRO A 143 -12.67 -8.74 -13.84
N SER A 144 -11.40 -9.01 -13.54
CA SER A 144 -10.95 -9.38 -12.20
C SER A 144 -11.15 -8.27 -11.17
N ILE A 145 -10.87 -7.02 -11.55
CA ILE A 145 -11.08 -5.86 -10.67
C ILE A 145 -12.58 -5.65 -10.44
N SER A 146 -13.41 -5.74 -11.49
CA SER A 146 -14.86 -5.61 -11.33
C SER A 146 -15.42 -6.70 -10.42
N ALA A 147 -15.03 -7.96 -10.62
CA ALA A 147 -15.47 -9.08 -9.80
C ALA A 147 -15.05 -8.90 -8.33
N ALA A 148 -13.83 -8.44 -8.07
CA ALA A 148 -13.36 -8.16 -6.72
C ALA A 148 -14.13 -7.00 -6.05
N ILE A 149 -14.41 -5.91 -6.78
CA ILE A 149 -15.21 -4.79 -6.26
C ILE A 149 -16.62 -5.26 -5.90
N ASP A 150 -17.27 -6.01 -6.79
CA ASP A 150 -18.64 -6.49 -6.58
C ASP A 150 -18.70 -7.46 -5.39
N PHE A 151 -17.71 -8.35 -5.25
CA PHE A 151 -17.58 -9.24 -4.10
C PHE A 151 -17.44 -8.48 -2.78
N LEU A 152 -16.54 -7.48 -2.73
CA LEU A 152 -16.32 -6.68 -1.52
C LEU A 152 -17.56 -5.87 -1.12
N ALA A 153 -18.29 -5.35 -2.10
CA ALA A 153 -19.51 -4.59 -1.89
C ALA A 153 -20.67 -5.48 -1.40
N GLU A 154 -20.85 -6.66 -1.99
CA GLU A 154 -21.89 -7.63 -1.58
C GLU A 154 -21.71 -8.09 -0.14
N HIS A 155 -20.46 -8.21 0.32
CA HIS A 155 -20.12 -8.66 1.67
C HIS A 155 -19.95 -7.52 2.68
N GLU A 156 -20.20 -6.27 2.29
CA GLU A 156 -20.08 -5.07 3.15
C GLU A 156 -18.68 -4.89 3.78
N ILE A 157 -17.63 -5.40 3.13
CA ILE A 157 -16.23 -5.36 3.61
C ILE A 157 -15.35 -4.39 2.82
N GLY A 158 -15.93 -3.65 1.87
CA GLY A 158 -15.25 -2.62 1.11
C GLY A 158 -16.20 -1.80 0.26
N GLN A 159 -15.70 -0.65 -0.23
CA GLN A 159 -16.41 0.21 -1.16
C GLN A 159 -15.47 0.67 -2.27
N GLU A 160 -16.00 0.83 -3.48
CA GLU A 160 -15.25 1.37 -4.62
C GLU A 160 -14.88 2.83 -4.37
N THR A 161 -13.62 3.18 -4.63
CA THR A 161 -13.17 4.58 -4.61
C THR A 161 -12.27 4.86 -5.81
N VAL A 162 -12.31 6.09 -6.32
CA VAL A 162 -11.45 6.55 -7.40
C VAL A 162 -10.36 7.44 -6.83
N ASN A 163 -9.10 7.07 -7.08
CA ASN A 163 -7.93 7.83 -6.62
C ASN A 163 -7.16 8.41 -7.81
N TYR A 164 -6.58 9.59 -7.62
CA TYR A 164 -5.73 10.25 -8.61
C TYR A 164 -4.30 10.37 -8.09
N LYS A 165 -3.31 10.20 -8.99
CA LYS A 165 -1.90 10.51 -8.69
C LYS A 165 -1.67 12.03 -8.58
N LEU A 166 -2.60 12.84 -9.10
CA LEU A 166 -2.53 14.30 -9.02
C LEU A 166 -2.59 14.74 -7.55
N ARG A 167 -1.64 15.58 -7.15
CA ARG A 167 -1.58 16.19 -5.82
C ARG A 167 -2.10 17.62 -5.88
N ASP A 168 -2.55 18.13 -4.74
CA ASP A 168 -2.95 19.53 -4.62
C ASP A 168 -1.81 20.49 -4.98
N TRP A 169 -2.17 21.60 -5.59
CA TRP A 169 -1.19 22.60 -6.02
C TRP A 169 -0.79 23.49 -4.84
N LEU A 170 0.41 23.27 -4.33
CA LEU A 170 1.03 24.16 -3.37
C LEU A 170 1.43 25.48 -4.08
N ILE A 171 0.61 26.52 -3.91
CA ILE A 171 0.83 27.86 -4.50
C ILE A 171 1.59 28.82 -3.57
N SER A 172 1.58 28.58 -2.25
CA SER A 172 2.24 29.44 -1.28
C SER A 172 3.76 29.45 -1.46
N ARG A 173 4.38 30.63 -1.42
CA ARG A 173 5.84 30.80 -1.55
C ARG A 173 6.37 31.74 -0.47
N GLN A 174 7.48 31.38 0.13
CA GLN A 174 8.22 32.22 1.09
C GLN A 174 9.13 33.20 0.33
N ARG A 175 8.53 34.05 -0.51
CA ARG A 175 9.23 35.04 -1.35
C ARG A 175 8.49 36.38 -1.29
N TYR A 176 9.26 37.47 -1.21
CA TYR A 176 8.70 38.83 -1.20
C TYR A 176 8.05 39.21 -2.54
N TRP A 177 8.69 38.86 -3.66
CA TRP A 177 8.22 39.24 -5.00
C TRP A 177 7.20 38.23 -5.54
N GLY A 178 5.92 38.51 -5.30
CA GLY A 178 4.79 37.70 -5.77
C GLY A 178 3.45 38.36 -5.43
N ALA A 179 2.36 37.83 -5.96
CA ALA A 179 1.02 38.29 -5.58
C ALA A 179 0.72 37.91 -4.11
N PRO A 180 0.27 38.86 -3.26
CA PRO A 180 -0.16 38.54 -1.90
C PRO A 180 -1.32 37.56 -1.88
N ILE A 181 -1.28 36.55 -1.00
CA ILE A 181 -2.42 35.67 -0.74
C ILE A 181 -3.42 36.47 0.12
N PRO A 182 -4.67 36.68 -0.33
CA PRO A 182 -5.61 37.59 0.33
C PRO A 182 -6.32 36.93 1.52
N MET A 183 -5.56 36.51 2.52
CA MET A 183 -6.07 35.92 3.78
C MET A 183 -5.66 36.79 4.97
N VAL A 184 -6.50 36.84 6.01
CA VAL A 184 -6.24 37.57 7.26
C VAL A 184 -6.33 36.59 8.42
N TYR A 185 -5.29 36.54 9.25
CA TYR A 185 -5.30 35.73 10.47
C TYR A 185 -5.91 36.55 11.61
N CYS A 186 -6.94 36.00 12.27
CA CYS A 186 -7.62 36.60 13.40
C CYS A 186 -7.64 35.64 14.59
N ASP A 187 -7.13 36.06 15.74
CA ASP A 187 -6.98 35.19 16.92
C ASP A 187 -8.30 34.62 17.47
N ALA A 188 -9.43 35.27 17.20
CA ALA A 188 -10.75 34.81 17.62
C ALA A 188 -11.49 34.01 16.54
N CYS A 189 -11.19 34.24 15.26
CA CYS A 189 -11.97 33.71 14.13
C CYS A 189 -11.22 32.62 13.34
N GLY A 190 -9.89 32.52 13.50
CA GLY A 190 -9.02 31.64 12.73
C GLY A 190 -8.42 32.34 11.51
N ILE A 191 -8.47 31.66 10.36
CA ILE A 191 -8.04 32.15 9.05
C ILE A 191 -9.28 32.60 8.26
#